data_AF-A0AAJ4MPC5-F1
#
_entry.id   AF-A0AAJ4MPC5-F1
#
_cell.length_a   1.000
_cell.length_b   1.000
_cell.length_c   1.000
_cell.angle_alpha   90.00
_cell.angle_beta   90.00
_cell.angle_gamma   90.00
#
_symmetry.space_group_name_H-M   'P 1'
#
loop_
_entity.id
_entity.type
_entity.pdbx_description
1 polymer ?
#
loop_
_entity_poly.entity_id
_entity_poly.type
_entity_poly.pdbx_seq_one_letter_code
_entity_poly.pdbx_strand_id
1 'polypeptide(L)'
;MQFTHQTLTSTSKRFSDSLKEMGLELPFSATQNTWAQIVVGKNFSAAVACANGQGHICAVPITEESIQAKLGARSREVDSQAAADLFARAIREDLPKLSISMAKLITFIGGREQTCLISACSDQTGLGIMDAKNAGYLPVSNMRFIGAEEHEVAWLRSSADLVAITVNTLAGVDTHQSLEIFAANSRAGNKKEDEVFARHFGALIEPCSQAIVEQILKSFDPLSAKEWAVDFDDVRDIVFDVFERERGDDGHNWLKPECALGEAMIDHLAARLRETLKWLRDQANDGAESDSPLESLMQTAKLSMRKILSVQVN
;
A
#
# COMPACT_ATOMS: atom_id res chain seq x y z
N MET A 1 -17.24 4.43 18.10
CA MET A 1 -18.66 4.68 17.77
C MET A 1 -19.51 4.52 19.03
N GLN A 2 -20.54 5.35 19.20
CA GLN A 2 -21.47 5.27 20.34
C GLN A 2 -22.91 5.29 19.87
N PHE A 3 -23.75 4.51 20.54
CA PHE A 3 -25.19 4.47 20.33
C PHE A 3 -25.91 5.12 21.51
N THR A 4 -27.17 5.45 21.32
CA THR A 4 -28.16 5.79 22.34
C THR A 4 -29.34 4.85 22.17
N HIS A 5 -30.26 4.79 23.13
CA HIS A 5 -31.50 4.01 22.95
C HIS A 5 -32.22 4.37 21.63
N GLN A 6 -32.29 5.67 21.32
CA GLN A 6 -32.94 6.17 20.11
C GLN A 6 -32.22 5.72 18.84
N THR A 7 -30.90 5.92 18.76
CA THR A 7 -30.13 5.55 17.57
C THR A 7 -30.02 4.04 17.39
N LEU A 8 -29.94 3.26 18.47
CA LEU A 8 -29.98 1.79 18.40
C LEU A 8 -31.32 1.29 17.85
N THR A 9 -32.43 1.92 18.26
CA THR A 9 -33.76 1.61 17.74
C THR A 9 -33.89 1.95 16.26
N SER A 10 -33.54 3.18 15.86
CA SER A 10 -33.68 3.63 14.48
C SER A 10 -32.78 2.85 13.51
N THR A 11 -31.54 2.58 13.90
CA THR A 11 -30.60 1.77 13.10
C THR A 11 -31.07 0.31 12.98
N SER A 12 -31.64 -0.28 14.04
CA SER A 12 -32.21 -1.64 13.95
C SER A 12 -33.36 -1.76 12.95
N LYS A 13 -34.19 -0.70 12.83
CA LYS A 13 -35.28 -0.66 11.86
C LYS A 13 -34.73 -0.66 10.43
N ARG A 14 -33.76 0.22 10.13
CA ARG A 14 -33.13 0.29 8.80
C ARG A 14 -32.33 -0.96 8.46
N PHE A 15 -31.72 -1.60 9.47
CA PHE A 15 -31.12 -2.92 9.31
C PHE A 15 -32.17 -3.97 8.90
N SER A 16 -33.35 -3.95 9.53
CA SER A 16 -34.48 -4.81 9.14
C SER A 16 -34.91 -4.60 7.70
N ASP A 17 -35.05 -3.34 7.28
CA ASP A 17 -35.44 -2.99 5.92
C ASP A 17 -34.38 -3.48 4.91
N SER A 18 -33.10 -3.31 5.25
CA SER A 18 -31.97 -3.77 4.41
C SER A 18 -31.90 -5.29 4.30
N LEU A 19 -32.10 -6.02 5.40
CA LEU A 19 -32.19 -7.49 5.37
C LEU A 19 -33.32 -7.96 4.46
N LYS A 20 -34.48 -7.29 4.52
CA LYS A 20 -35.62 -7.62 3.69
C LYS A 20 -35.34 -7.42 2.20
N GLU A 21 -34.68 -6.33 1.84
CA GLU A 21 -34.24 -6.07 0.45
C GLU A 21 -33.28 -7.15 -0.07
N MET A 22 -32.47 -7.74 0.80
CA MET A 22 -31.52 -8.81 0.46
C MET A 22 -32.12 -10.23 0.56
N GLY A 23 -33.41 -10.37 0.89
CA GLY A 23 -34.03 -11.69 1.08
C GLY A 23 -33.56 -12.43 2.34
N LEU A 24 -32.99 -11.71 3.30
CA LEU A 24 -32.45 -12.19 4.57
C LEU A 24 -33.38 -11.86 5.76
N GLU A 25 -34.68 -11.73 5.50
CA GLU A 25 -35.65 -11.25 6.50
C GLU A 25 -35.64 -12.12 7.78
N LEU A 26 -35.59 -11.42 8.92
CA LEU A 26 -35.70 -12.01 10.25
C LEU A 26 -36.95 -11.47 10.95
N PRO A 27 -37.56 -12.22 11.88
CA PRO A 27 -38.61 -11.69 12.74
C PRO A 27 -38.13 -10.44 13.48
N PHE A 28 -39.00 -9.45 13.69
CA PHE A 28 -38.64 -8.16 14.30
C PHE A 28 -37.81 -8.27 15.60
N SER A 29 -38.21 -9.13 16.53
CA SER A 29 -37.49 -9.34 17.79
C SER A 29 -36.11 -9.99 17.59
N ALA A 30 -35.97 -10.84 16.59
CA ALA A 30 -34.69 -11.42 16.20
C ALA A 30 -33.81 -10.34 15.55
N THR A 31 -34.34 -9.53 14.64
CA THR A 31 -33.60 -8.42 14.00
C THR A 31 -33.04 -7.43 15.01
N GLN A 32 -33.85 -6.99 15.98
CA GLN A 32 -33.39 -6.07 17.02
C GLN A 32 -32.25 -6.66 17.86
N ASN A 33 -32.36 -7.94 18.22
CA ASN A 33 -31.32 -8.62 18.98
C ASN A 33 -30.06 -8.86 18.14
N THR A 34 -30.20 -9.30 16.89
CA THR A 34 -29.08 -9.49 15.95
C THR A 34 -28.34 -8.18 15.75
N TRP A 35 -29.05 -7.08 15.49
CA TRP A 35 -28.41 -5.77 15.34
C TRP A 35 -27.67 -5.34 16.61
N ALA A 36 -28.31 -5.42 17.78
CA ALA A 36 -27.67 -5.07 19.04
C ALA A 36 -26.46 -5.97 19.36
N GLN A 37 -26.52 -7.25 18.99
CA GLN A 37 -25.40 -8.18 19.13
C GLN A 37 -24.24 -7.85 18.19
N ILE A 38 -24.52 -7.37 16.97
CA ILE A 38 -23.50 -6.90 16.03
C ILE A 38 -22.81 -5.65 16.59
N VAL A 39 -23.59 -4.62 16.97
CA VAL A 39 -23.01 -3.30 17.30
C VAL A 39 -22.58 -3.14 18.75
N VAL A 40 -23.16 -3.89 19.69
CA VAL A 40 -22.92 -3.75 21.15
C VAL A 40 -22.55 -5.09 21.81
N GLY A 41 -22.59 -6.21 21.09
CA GLY A 41 -22.24 -7.54 21.63
C GLY A 41 -23.27 -8.11 22.62
N LYS A 42 -24.46 -7.50 22.75
CA LYS A 42 -25.52 -7.89 23.70
C LYS A 42 -26.90 -7.88 23.02
N ASN A 43 -27.85 -8.62 23.58
CA ASN A 43 -29.26 -8.49 23.20
C ASN A 43 -29.77 -7.07 23.44
N PHE A 44 -30.82 -6.66 22.72
CA PHE A 44 -31.27 -5.27 22.70
C PHE A 44 -31.58 -4.72 24.10
N SER A 45 -32.36 -5.44 24.91
CA SER A 45 -32.68 -5.02 26.28
C SER A 45 -31.45 -4.88 27.18
N ALA A 46 -30.49 -5.80 27.06
CA ALA A 46 -29.25 -5.78 27.81
C ALA A 46 -28.30 -4.67 27.34
N ALA A 47 -28.26 -4.37 26.04
CA ALA A 47 -27.49 -3.26 25.47
C ALA A 47 -27.98 -1.92 26.01
N VAL A 48 -29.29 -1.71 26.03
CA VAL A 48 -29.92 -0.49 26.57
C VAL A 48 -29.62 -0.30 28.06
N ALA A 49 -29.62 -1.38 28.84
CA ALA A 49 -29.28 -1.35 30.26
C ALA A 49 -27.81 -1.00 30.53
N CYS A 50 -26.94 -1.04 29.52
CA CYS A 50 -25.51 -0.69 29.64
C CYS A 50 -25.20 0.77 29.31
N ALA A 51 -26.21 1.61 29.07
CA ALA A 51 -26.00 3.02 28.81
C ALA A 51 -25.29 3.70 30.00
N ASN A 52 -24.29 4.52 29.72
CA ASN A 52 -23.58 5.30 30.73
C ASN A 52 -24.47 6.42 31.29
N GLY A 53 -23.95 7.22 32.24
CA GLY A 53 -24.69 8.33 32.85
C GLY A 53 -25.16 9.42 31.88
N GLN A 54 -24.67 9.43 30.63
CA GLN A 54 -25.08 10.33 29.55
C GLN A 54 -26.03 9.65 28.53
N GLY A 55 -26.40 8.38 28.75
CA GLY A 55 -27.26 7.62 27.84
C GLY A 55 -26.53 7.01 26.65
N HIS A 56 -25.19 7.02 26.64
CA HIS A 56 -24.37 6.45 25.57
C HIS A 56 -24.04 4.98 25.81
N ILE A 57 -24.07 4.19 24.74
CA ILE A 57 -23.79 2.77 24.69
C ILE A 57 -22.58 2.58 23.76
N CYS A 58 -21.44 2.14 24.30
CA CYS A 58 -20.23 1.96 23.50
C CYS A 58 -20.38 0.78 22.54
N ALA A 59 -20.01 1.00 21.28
CA ALA A 59 -19.97 -0.06 20.30
C ALA A 59 -18.80 -1.03 20.56
N VAL A 60 -19.00 -2.31 20.24
CA VAL A 60 -17.91 -3.29 20.19
C VAL A 60 -17.22 -3.23 18.82
N PRO A 61 -15.98 -3.76 18.68
CA PRO A 61 -15.35 -3.94 17.38
C PRO A 61 -16.27 -4.73 16.42
N ILE A 62 -16.33 -4.31 15.16
CA ILE A 62 -17.17 -4.95 14.15
C ILE A 62 -16.30 -5.39 12.98
N THR A 63 -16.39 -6.68 12.65
CA THR A 63 -15.78 -7.28 11.47
C THR A 63 -16.85 -7.97 10.62
N GLU A 64 -16.52 -8.32 9.38
CA GLU A 64 -17.38 -9.15 8.53
C GLU A 64 -17.78 -10.46 9.24
N GLU A 65 -16.81 -11.16 9.83
CA GLU A 65 -17.04 -12.44 10.52
C GLU A 65 -17.98 -12.25 11.71
N SER A 66 -17.86 -11.11 12.41
CA SER A 66 -18.78 -10.79 13.50
C SER A 66 -20.22 -10.63 13.01
N ILE A 67 -20.44 -10.01 11.85
CA ILE A 67 -21.77 -9.84 11.24
C ILE A 67 -22.31 -11.20 10.75
N GLN A 68 -21.51 -11.94 9.99
CA GLN A 68 -21.85 -13.28 9.49
C GLN A 68 -22.24 -14.21 10.64
N ALA A 69 -21.45 -14.24 11.72
CA ALA A 69 -21.72 -15.09 12.87
C ALA A 69 -23.07 -14.79 13.52
N LYS A 70 -23.52 -13.52 13.53
CA LYS A 70 -24.84 -13.15 14.08
C LYS A 70 -26.01 -13.42 13.14
N LEU A 71 -25.76 -13.64 11.85
CA LEU A 71 -26.77 -14.08 10.88
C LEU A 71 -26.93 -15.61 10.80
N GLY A 72 -26.05 -16.36 11.48
CA GLY A 72 -26.21 -17.79 11.71
C GLY A 72 -26.29 -18.60 10.41
N ALA A 73 -27.43 -19.27 10.18
CA ALA A 73 -27.64 -20.13 9.01
C ALA A 73 -27.53 -19.39 7.66
N ARG A 74 -27.72 -18.06 7.65
CA ARG A 74 -27.61 -17.20 6.46
C ARG A 74 -26.22 -16.58 6.28
N SER A 75 -25.25 -16.95 7.12
CA SER A 75 -23.87 -16.40 7.08
C SER A 75 -23.20 -16.49 5.70
N ARG A 76 -23.44 -17.57 4.95
CA ARG A 76 -22.85 -17.80 3.62
C ARG A 76 -23.35 -16.83 2.54
N GLU A 77 -24.41 -16.08 2.81
CA GLU A 77 -25.03 -15.14 1.87
C GLU A 77 -24.51 -13.71 2.07
N VAL A 78 -23.62 -13.49 3.04
CA VAL A 78 -23.11 -12.17 3.39
C VAL A 78 -21.59 -12.18 3.29
N ASP A 79 -21.05 -11.71 2.17
CA ASP A 79 -19.62 -11.42 2.01
C ASP A 79 -19.24 -10.06 2.63
N SER A 80 -17.99 -9.64 2.49
CA SER A 80 -17.49 -8.35 3.04
C SER A 80 -18.30 -7.15 2.55
N GLN A 81 -18.65 -7.15 1.26
CA GLN A 81 -19.38 -6.03 0.65
C GLN A 81 -20.83 -6.00 1.13
N ALA A 82 -21.50 -7.16 1.18
CA ALA A 82 -22.84 -7.30 1.72
C ALA A 82 -22.90 -6.91 3.21
N ALA A 83 -21.90 -7.31 4.01
CA ALA A 83 -21.79 -6.94 5.42
C ALA A 83 -21.64 -5.42 5.59
N ALA A 84 -20.76 -4.80 4.80
CA ALA A 84 -20.55 -3.36 4.79
C ALA A 84 -21.80 -2.61 4.30
N ASP A 85 -22.49 -3.11 3.28
CA ASP A 85 -23.70 -2.49 2.74
C ASP A 85 -24.85 -2.53 3.75
N LEU A 86 -25.06 -3.68 4.41
CA LEU A 86 -26.03 -3.82 5.50
C LEU A 86 -25.74 -2.83 6.63
N PHE A 87 -24.47 -2.75 7.05
CA PHE A 87 -24.04 -1.84 8.11
C PHE A 87 -24.19 -0.37 7.68
N ALA A 88 -23.72 -0.01 6.49
CA ALA A 88 -23.80 1.32 5.89
C ALA A 88 -25.24 1.83 5.82
N ARG A 89 -26.16 1.00 5.29
CA ARG A 89 -27.59 1.35 5.17
C ARG A 89 -28.24 1.52 6.54
N ALA A 90 -27.91 0.66 7.51
CA ALA A 90 -28.46 0.76 8.86
C ALA A 90 -28.07 2.07 9.56
N ILE A 91 -26.82 2.50 9.41
CA ILE A 91 -26.26 3.66 10.13
C ILE A 91 -26.41 5.00 9.41
N ARG A 92 -26.59 5.01 8.07
CA ARG A 92 -26.45 6.19 7.19
C ARG A 92 -27.03 7.48 7.75
N GLU A 93 -28.30 7.47 8.18
CA GLU A 93 -29.01 8.67 8.63
C GLU A 93 -28.58 9.16 10.01
N ASP A 94 -28.16 8.25 10.89
CA ASP A 94 -27.73 8.57 12.25
C ASP A 94 -26.20 8.66 12.37
N LEU A 95 -25.46 8.43 11.28
CA LEU A 95 -24.00 8.40 11.29
C LEU A 95 -23.35 9.62 11.94
N PRO A 96 -23.79 10.88 11.70
CA PRO A 96 -23.21 12.05 12.38
C PRO A 96 -23.36 12.02 13.90
N LYS A 97 -24.34 11.27 14.44
CA LYS A 97 -24.54 11.06 15.88
C LYS A 97 -23.76 9.85 16.41
N LEU A 98 -23.48 8.87 15.55
CA LEU A 98 -22.81 7.62 15.92
C LEU A 98 -21.27 7.74 15.89
N SER A 99 -20.75 8.41 14.85
CA SER A 99 -19.33 8.67 14.65
C SER A 99 -19.14 9.93 13.80
N ILE A 100 -18.68 11.00 14.46
CA ILE A 100 -18.33 12.26 13.79
C ILE A 100 -17.15 12.02 12.85
N SER A 101 -16.19 11.19 13.25
CA SER A 101 -15.00 10.86 12.46
C SER A 101 -15.38 10.21 11.12
N MET A 102 -16.23 9.16 11.13
CA MET A 102 -16.70 8.53 9.89
C MET A 102 -17.51 9.49 9.01
N ALA A 103 -18.40 10.28 9.61
CA ALA A 103 -19.21 11.24 8.85
C ALA A 103 -18.33 12.27 8.11
N LYS A 104 -17.24 12.73 8.74
CA LYS A 104 -16.30 13.65 8.12
C LYS A 104 -15.38 12.98 7.10
N LEU A 105 -14.99 11.72 7.31
CA LEU A 105 -14.25 10.94 6.30
C LEU A 105 -15.07 10.79 5.02
N ILE A 106 -16.38 10.49 5.12
CA ILE A 106 -17.28 10.39 3.96
C ILE A 106 -17.31 11.72 3.19
N THR A 107 -17.49 12.84 3.89
CA THR A 107 -17.48 14.16 3.24
C THR A 107 -16.12 14.47 2.60
N PHE A 108 -15.03 14.10 3.25
CA PHE A 108 -13.67 14.33 2.74
C PHE A 108 -13.39 13.54 1.47
N ILE A 109 -13.76 12.26 1.44
CA ILE A 109 -13.55 11.36 0.31
C ILE A 109 -14.53 11.70 -0.82
N GLY A 110 -15.83 11.85 -0.51
CA GLY A 110 -16.84 12.22 -1.49
C GLY A 110 -16.62 13.59 -2.13
N GLY A 111 -15.85 14.47 -1.47
CA GLY A 111 -15.42 15.77 -2.02
C GLY A 111 -14.18 15.72 -2.90
N ARG A 112 -13.56 14.55 -3.10
CA ARG A 112 -12.29 14.39 -3.83
C ARG A 112 -12.37 13.24 -4.82
N GLU A 113 -12.29 13.58 -6.10
CA GLU A 113 -12.17 12.59 -7.16
C GLU A 113 -10.91 11.72 -6.95
N GLN A 114 -11.03 10.43 -7.29
CA GLN A 114 -9.91 9.48 -7.28
C GLN A 114 -9.23 9.28 -5.91
N THR A 115 -9.99 9.42 -4.82
CA THR A 115 -9.52 9.10 -3.47
C THR A 115 -10.37 8.01 -2.84
N CYS A 116 -9.77 7.17 -2.01
CA CYS A 116 -10.47 6.16 -1.24
C CYS A 116 -9.86 5.98 0.15
N LEU A 117 -10.65 5.47 1.09
CA LEU A 117 -10.20 5.00 2.39
C LEU A 117 -9.67 3.58 2.24
N ILE A 118 -8.54 3.29 2.88
CA ILE A 118 -7.94 1.96 2.96
C ILE A 118 -7.68 1.58 4.41
N SER A 119 -7.58 0.28 4.67
CA SER A 119 -6.99 -0.23 5.90
C SER A 119 -5.47 -0.04 5.86
N ALA A 120 -4.91 0.52 6.93
CA ALA A 120 -3.49 0.85 7.06
C ALA A 120 -2.98 0.50 8.46
N CYS A 121 -2.43 -0.70 8.63
CA CYS A 121 -2.03 -1.25 9.93
C CYS A 121 -1.02 -0.40 10.72
N SER A 122 -0.24 0.44 10.03
CA SER A 122 0.75 1.32 10.65
C SER A 122 0.18 2.66 11.16
N ASP A 123 -1.08 2.99 10.83
CA ASP A 123 -1.76 4.17 11.35
C ASP A 123 -2.45 3.88 12.70
N GLN A 124 -2.54 4.88 13.59
CA GLN A 124 -3.13 4.71 14.92
C GLN A 124 -4.63 4.33 14.86
N THR A 125 -5.35 4.83 13.86
CA THR A 125 -6.75 4.50 13.60
C THR A 125 -6.91 3.25 12.73
N GLY A 126 -5.80 2.64 12.27
CA GLY A 126 -5.82 1.54 11.32
C GLY A 126 -6.29 1.94 9.92
N LEU A 127 -6.39 3.23 9.60
CA LEU A 127 -6.96 3.74 8.35
C LEU A 127 -5.99 4.69 7.64
N GLY A 128 -6.03 4.69 6.31
CA GLY A 128 -5.26 5.57 5.45
C GLY A 128 -6.11 6.10 4.31
N ILE A 129 -5.81 7.30 3.81
CA ILE A 129 -6.42 7.81 2.59
C ILE A 129 -5.44 7.68 1.44
N MET A 130 -5.86 6.98 0.40
CA MET A 130 -5.10 6.80 -0.82
C MET A 130 -5.64 7.72 -1.92
N ASP A 131 -4.74 8.24 -2.73
CA ASP A 131 -5.03 9.06 -3.91
C ASP A 131 -4.37 8.42 -5.13
N ALA A 132 -5.08 8.35 -6.25
CA ALA A 132 -4.55 7.80 -7.49
C ALA A 132 -3.30 8.54 -8.01
N LYS A 133 -3.15 9.83 -7.67
CA LYS A 133 -2.09 10.69 -8.22
C LYS A 133 -0.82 10.72 -7.38
N ASN A 134 -0.92 10.45 -6.09
CA ASN A 134 0.17 10.66 -5.13
C ASN A 134 0.56 9.34 -4.48
N ALA A 135 1.80 8.90 -4.68
CA ALA A 135 2.31 7.65 -4.14
C ALA A 135 2.19 7.55 -2.61
N GLY A 136 1.77 6.39 -2.11
CA GLY A 136 1.57 6.13 -0.68
C GLY A 136 0.18 6.53 -0.19
N TYR A 137 0.03 6.74 1.11
CA TYR A 137 -1.25 7.12 1.73
C TYR A 137 -1.05 8.20 2.78
N LEU A 138 -2.10 8.97 3.03
CA LEU A 138 -2.20 9.93 4.13
C LEU A 138 -2.76 9.22 5.37
N PRO A 139 -2.00 9.12 6.48
CA PRO A 139 -2.48 8.49 7.71
C PRO A 139 -3.70 9.24 8.26
N VAL A 140 -4.80 8.54 8.54
CA VAL A 140 -6.04 9.16 9.00
C VAL A 140 -5.89 9.75 10.39
N SER A 141 -5.03 9.18 11.25
CA SER A 141 -4.76 9.72 12.59
C SER A 141 -4.24 11.17 12.58
N ASN A 142 -3.67 11.61 11.46
CA ASN A 142 -3.13 12.98 11.30
C ASN A 142 -4.20 14.01 10.89
N MET A 143 -5.45 13.59 10.68
CA MET A 143 -6.53 14.49 10.28
C MET A 143 -7.11 15.23 11.48
N ARG A 144 -7.23 16.57 11.34
CA ARG A 144 -7.72 17.47 12.39
C ARG A 144 -9.10 17.14 12.96
N PHE A 145 -9.87 16.33 12.24
CA PHE A 145 -11.24 16.03 12.58
C PHE A 145 -11.46 14.63 13.14
N ILE A 146 -10.43 13.80 13.16
CA ILE A 146 -10.46 12.53 13.88
C ILE A 146 -10.42 12.86 15.36
N GLY A 147 -11.48 12.43 16.06
CA GLY A 147 -11.77 12.84 17.42
C GLY A 147 -10.60 12.60 18.37
N ALA A 148 -10.39 13.52 19.31
CA ALA A 148 -9.44 13.36 20.42
C ALA A 148 -9.86 12.25 21.41
N GLU A 149 -11.01 11.62 21.19
CA GLU A 149 -11.57 10.61 22.08
C GLU A 149 -10.96 9.24 21.79
N GLU A 150 -10.12 8.78 22.72
CA GLU A 150 -9.38 7.51 22.64
C GLU A 150 -10.26 6.30 22.28
N HIS A 151 -11.51 6.30 22.76
CA HIS A 151 -12.45 5.21 22.49
C HIS A 151 -12.91 5.14 21.03
N GLU A 152 -13.05 6.29 20.33
CA GLU A 152 -13.45 6.30 18.92
C GLU A 152 -12.28 5.82 18.04
N VAL A 153 -11.07 6.30 18.34
CA VAL A 153 -9.83 5.88 17.67
C VAL A 153 -9.59 4.38 17.82
N ALA A 154 -9.74 3.84 19.04
CA ALA A 154 -9.62 2.41 19.29
C ALA A 154 -10.66 1.60 18.52
N TRP A 155 -11.91 2.09 18.48
CA TRP A 155 -12.98 1.43 17.72
C TRP A 155 -12.70 1.41 16.22
N LEU A 156 -12.28 2.54 15.64
CA LEU A 156 -11.88 2.65 14.22
C LEU A 156 -10.77 1.65 13.90
N ARG A 157 -9.73 1.60 14.73
CA ARG A 157 -8.60 0.67 14.57
C ARG A 157 -9.04 -0.80 14.57
N SER A 158 -9.91 -1.15 15.52
CA SER A 158 -10.40 -2.52 15.67
C SER A 158 -11.45 -2.93 14.62
N SER A 159 -11.97 -1.98 13.84
CA SER A 159 -13.02 -2.19 12.83
C SER A 159 -12.58 -1.68 11.45
N ALA A 160 -11.27 -1.51 11.22
CA ALA A 160 -10.73 -0.73 10.12
C ALA A 160 -11.19 -1.21 8.73
N ASP A 161 -11.18 -2.52 8.49
CA ASP A 161 -11.54 -3.08 7.19
C ASP A 161 -13.01 -2.80 6.85
N LEU A 162 -13.93 -3.05 7.80
CA LEU A 162 -15.34 -2.75 7.62
C LEU A 162 -15.59 -1.24 7.46
N VAL A 163 -14.88 -0.41 8.23
CA VAL A 163 -14.97 1.05 8.15
C VAL A 163 -14.50 1.56 6.79
N ALA A 164 -13.40 1.03 6.25
CA ALA A 164 -12.88 1.38 4.94
C ALA A 164 -13.93 1.15 3.85
N ILE A 165 -14.51 -0.05 3.80
CA ILE A 165 -15.56 -0.40 2.82
C ILE A 165 -16.80 0.47 3.04
N THR A 166 -17.28 0.60 4.28
CA THR A 166 -18.49 1.36 4.63
C THR A 166 -18.37 2.84 4.23
N VAL A 167 -17.24 3.47 4.54
CA VAL A 167 -17.01 4.89 4.22
C VAL A 167 -16.90 5.08 2.72
N ASN A 168 -16.19 4.22 2.00
CA ASN A 168 -16.11 4.28 0.54
C ASN A 168 -17.49 4.14 -0.10
N THR A 169 -18.27 3.13 0.28
CA THR A 169 -19.65 2.93 -0.19
C THR A 169 -20.51 4.17 0.05
N LEU A 170 -20.46 4.75 1.26
CA LEU A 170 -21.26 5.94 1.59
C LEU A 170 -20.76 7.22 0.92
N ALA A 171 -19.47 7.29 0.56
CA ALA A 171 -18.89 8.37 -0.22
C ALA A 171 -19.14 8.23 -1.74
N GLY A 172 -19.75 7.12 -2.17
CA GLY A 172 -20.00 6.83 -3.59
C GLY A 172 -18.78 6.30 -4.34
N VAL A 173 -17.78 5.79 -3.61
CA VAL A 173 -16.61 5.12 -4.18
C VAL A 173 -16.87 3.61 -4.15
N ASP A 174 -17.13 3.04 -5.32
CA ASP A 174 -17.38 1.60 -5.42
C ASP A 174 -16.06 0.78 -5.33
N THR A 175 -16.20 -0.54 -5.26
CA THR A 175 -15.07 -1.47 -5.15
C THR A 175 -14.15 -1.40 -6.36
N HIS A 176 -14.70 -1.23 -7.57
CA HIS A 176 -13.91 -1.15 -8.80
C HIS A 176 -13.07 0.13 -8.82
N GLN A 177 -13.67 1.27 -8.50
CA GLN A 177 -12.98 2.55 -8.37
C GLN A 177 -11.87 2.48 -7.31
N SER A 178 -12.15 1.84 -6.16
CA SER A 178 -11.14 1.66 -5.10
C SER A 178 -9.92 0.88 -5.60
N LEU A 179 -10.14 -0.19 -6.39
CA LEU A 179 -9.06 -0.98 -7.01
C LEU A 179 -8.29 -0.19 -8.06
N GLU A 180 -8.97 0.61 -8.89
CA GLU A 180 -8.32 1.48 -9.87
C GLU A 180 -7.44 2.54 -9.19
N ILE A 181 -7.92 3.15 -8.11
CA ILE A 181 -7.16 4.10 -7.29
C ILE A 181 -5.92 3.42 -6.71
N PHE A 182 -6.06 2.22 -6.16
CA PHE A 182 -4.94 1.46 -5.62
C PHE A 182 -3.88 1.15 -6.69
N ALA A 183 -4.31 0.68 -7.86
CA ALA A 183 -3.41 0.38 -8.96
C ALA A 183 -2.71 1.65 -9.50
N ALA A 184 -3.43 2.77 -9.58
CA ALA A 184 -2.85 4.05 -9.98
C ALA A 184 -1.83 4.58 -8.96
N ASN A 185 -2.15 4.48 -7.66
CA ASN A 185 -1.24 4.84 -6.57
C ASN A 185 0.05 4.03 -6.61
N SER A 186 -0.06 2.71 -6.81
CA SER A 186 1.10 1.82 -6.95
C SER A 186 1.97 2.21 -8.15
N ARG A 187 1.36 2.50 -9.31
CA ARG A 187 2.11 3.02 -10.49
C ARG A 187 2.80 4.35 -10.19
N ALA A 188 2.14 5.25 -9.47
CA ALA A 188 2.75 6.51 -9.05
C ALA A 188 3.94 6.28 -8.11
N GLY A 189 3.86 5.26 -7.23
CA GLY A 189 4.95 4.80 -6.39
C GLY A 189 6.15 4.34 -7.21
N ASN A 190 5.96 3.40 -8.13
CA ASN A 190 7.04 2.90 -8.98
C ASN A 190 7.70 4.02 -9.78
N LYS A 191 6.89 4.93 -10.35
CA LYS A 191 7.41 6.11 -11.05
C LYS A 191 8.25 6.99 -10.12
N LYS A 192 7.82 7.16 -8.87
CA LYS A 192 8.56 7.95 -7.89
C LYS A 192 9.89 7.30 -7.51
N GLU A 193 9.91 5.98 -7.34
CA GLU A 193 11.13 5.20 -7.11
C GLU A 193 12.11 5.39 -8.26
N ASP A 194 11.64 5.24 -9.51
CA ASP A 194 12.45 5.45 -10.71
C ASP A 194 13.01 6.89 -10.78
N GLU A 195 12.19 7.91 -10.53
CA GLU A 195 12.63 9.31 -10.52
C GLU A 195 13.71 9.59 -9.46
N VAL A 196 13.55 9.03 -8.26
CA VAL A 196 14.50 9.20 -7.15
C VAL A 196 15.79 8.46 -7.45
N PHE A 197 15.69 7.22 -7.94
CA PHE A 197 16.82 6.42 -8.39
C PHE A 197 17.61 7.14 -9.48
N ALA A 198 16.92 7.64 -10.52
CA ALA A 198 17.54 8.32 -11.64
C ALA A 198 18.29 9.58 -11.21
N ARG A 199 17.68 10.38 -10.32
CA ARG A 199 18.30 11.59 -9.79
C ARG A 199 19.53 11.30 -8.94
N HIS A 200 19.44 10.30 -8.05
CA HIS A 200 20.52 9.94 -7.14
C HIS A 200 21.72 9.38 -7.90
N PHE A 201 21.53 8.31 -8.67
CA PHE A 201 22.63 7.68 -9.42
C PHE A 201 23.09 8.50 -10.63
N GLY A 202 22.25 9.41 -11.15
CA GLY A 202 22.64 10.39 -12.16
C GLY A 202 23.73 11.34 -11.68
N ALA A 203 23.71 11.72 -10.39
CA ALA A 203 24.77 12.53 -9.79
C ALA A 203 26.04 11.71 -9.48
N LEU A 204 25.92 10.39 -9.37
CA LEU A 204 26.99 9.47 -8.96
C LEU A 204 27.54 8.59 -10.10
N ILE A 205 27.27 8.93 -11.37
CA ILE A 205 27.74 8.14 -12.52
C ILE A 205 29.25 7.88 -12.46
N GLU A 206 30.03 8.92 -12.19
CA GLU A 206 31.50 8.84 -12.15
C GLU A 206 32.01 7.95 -11.00
N PRO A 207 31.69 8.22 -9.72
CA PRO A 207 32.12 7.38 -8.61
C PRO A 207 31.57 5.95 -8.68
N CYS A 208 30.30 5.75 -9.07
CA CYS A 208 29.72 4.41 -9.20
C CYS A 208 30.40 3.60 -10.31
N SER A 209 30.65 4.21 -11.47
CA SER A 209 31.35 3.52 -12.57
C SER A 209 32.74 3.06 -12.14
N GLN A 210 33.48 3.93 -11.43
CA GLN A 210 34.79 3.59 -10.89
C GLN A 210 34.70 2.42 -9.90
N ALA A 211 33.80 2.50 -8.93
CA ALA A 211 33.59 1.43 -7.96
C ALA A 211 33.24 0.09 -8.60
N ILE A 212 32.34 0.08 -9.59
CA ILE A 212 31.97 -1.13 -10.34
C ILE A 212 33.20 -1.72 -11.04
N VAL A 213 33.94 -0.92 -11.79
CA VAL A 213 35.07 -1.42 -12.57
C VAL A 213 36.21 -1.92 -11.68
N GLU A 214 36.48 -1.24 -10.56
CA GLU A 214 37.46 -1.71 -9.58
C GLU A 214 37.07 -3.06 -8.97
N GLN A 215 35.79 -3.28 -8.67
CA GLN A 215 35.31 -4.56 -8.14
C GLN A 215 35.31 -5.66 -9.19
N ILE A 216 34.95 -5.33 -10.43
CA ILE A 216 35.07 -6.22 -11.57
C ILE A 216 36.53 -6.66 -11.70
N LEU A 217 37.49 -5.75 -11.86
CA LEU A 217 38.89 -6.11 -12.09
C LEU A 217 39.55 -6.86 -10.92
N LYS A 218 39.00 -6.78 -9.70
CA LYS A 218 39.40 -7.63 -8.56
C LYS A 218 38.90 -9.07 -8.69
N SER A 219 37.69 -9.23 -9.21
CA SER A 219 37.02 -10.54 -9.36
C SER A 219 37.40 -11.22 -10.69
N PHE A 220 37.85 -10.42 -11.64
CA PHE A 220 37.92 -10.75 -13.04
C PHE A 220 39.22 -10.21 -13.65
N ASP A 221 40.18 -11.11 -13.95
CA ASP A 221 41.43 -10.75 -14.62
C ASP A 221 41.31 -10.95 -16.14
N PRO A 222 41.15 -9.86 -16.93
CA PRO A 222 40.95 -9.96 -18.37
C PRO A 222 42.18 -10.39 -19.16
N LEU A 223 43.36 -10.46 -18.53
CA LEU A 223 44.62 -10.80 -19.20
C LEU A 223 45.08 -12.24 -18.91
N SER A 224 44.33 -12.99 -18.11
CA SER A 224 44.65 -14.37 -17.76
C SER A 224 44.22 -15.35 -18.87
N ALA A 225 45.17 -16.16 -19.36
CA ALA A 225 44.97 -17.12 -20.45
C ALA A 225 44.19 -18.40 -20.07
N LYS A 226 43.66 -18.51 -18.84
CA LYS A 226 42.88 -19.70 -18.41
C LYS A 226 41.44 -19.60 -18.89
N GLU A 227 40.82 -20.75 -19.17
CA GLU A 227 39.39 -20.86 -19.49
C GLU A 227 38.56 -20.13 -18.44
N TRP A 228 37.98 -19.02 -18.87
CA TRP A 228 37.33 -18.07 -18.00
C TRP A 228 35.92 -17.81 -18.50
N ALA A 229 34.94 -18.35 -17.77
CA ALA A 229 33.54 -18.06 -17.98
C ALA A 229 33.18 -16.84 -17.14
N VAL A 230 33.06 -15.68 -17.79
CA VAL A 230 32.45 -14.51 -17.15
C VAL A 230 30.94 -14.75 -17.10
N ASP A 231 30.43 -15.10 -15.92
CA ASP A 231 29.00 -15.25 -15.68
C ASP A 231 28.33 -13.87 -15.69
N PHE A 232 27.11 -13.81 -16.23
CA PHE A 232 26.29 -12.61 -16.17
C PHE A 232 25.86 -12.32 -14.73
N ASP A 233 25.47 -13.36 -13.98
CA ASP A 233 24.96 -13.19 -12.62
C ASP A 233 26.04 -12.64 -11.68
N ASP A 234 27.28 -13.12 -11.77
CA ASP A 234 28.41 -12.58 -10.98
C ASP A 234 28.66 -11.08 -11.26
N VAL A 235 28.59 -10.65 -12.52
CA VAL A 235 28.77 -9.24 -12.88
C VAL A 235 27.57 -8.40 -12.41
N ARG A 236 26.35 -8.96 -12.50
CA ARG A 236 25.10 -8.33 -12.05
C ARG A 236 25.13 -8.09 -10.54
N ASP A 237 25.56 -9.07 -9.77
CA ASP A 237 25.68 -8.99 -8.32
C ASP A 237 26.70 -7.93 -7.90
N ILE A 238 27.86 -7.85 -8.57
CA ILE A 238 28.85 -6.77 -8.33
C ILE A 238 28.25 -5.38 -8.57
N VAL A 239 27.47 -5.21 -9.65
CA VAL A 239 26.84 -3.92 -9.96
C VAL A 239 25.79 -3.58 -8.90
N PHE A 240 24.95 -4.55 -8.51
CA PHE A 240 23.94 -4.39 -7.47
C PHE A 240 24.57 -4.01 -6.12
N ASP A 241 25.62 -4.72 -5.69
CA ASP A 241 26.35 -4.47 -4.44
C ASP A 241 26.93 -3.06 -4.38
N VAL A 242 27.44 -2.54 -5.50
CA VAL A 242 27.88 -1.15 -5.56
C VAL A 242 26.69 -0.21 -5.38
N PHE A 243 25.55 -0.43 -6.04
CA PHE A 243 24.39 0.45 -5.87
C PHE A 243 23.81 0.41 -4.45
N GLU A 244 23.71 -0.76 -3.83
CA GLU A 244 23.29 -0.88 -2.42
C GLU A 244 24.26 -0.15 -1.49
N ARG A 245 25.56 -0.24 -1.73
CA ARG A 245 26.57 0.46 -0.93
C ARG A 245 26.52 1.97 -1.12
N GLU A 246 26.44 2.45 -2.36
CA GLU A 246 26.41 3.88 -2.68
C GLU A 246 25.07 4.54 -2.32
N ARG A 247 23.98 3.75 -2.21
CA ARG A 247 22.72 4.23 -1.59
C ARG A 247 22.97 4.75 -0.18
N GLY A 248 23.85 4.09 0.58
CA GLY A 248 24.10 4.38 1.98
C GLY A 248 22.89 4.14 2.89
N ASP A 249 22.99 4.63 4.13
CA ASP A 249 21.91 4.67 5.12
C ASP A 249 20.93 5.84 4.90
N ASP A 250 20.95 6.45 3.70
CA ASP A 250 20.02 7.53 3.37
C ASP A 250 18.59 7.00 3.55
N GLY A 251 17.94 7.41 4.65
CA GLY A 251 16.61 6.98 5.09
C GLY A 251 15.46 7.40 4.15
N HIS A 252 15.76 7.58 2.86
CA HIS A 252 14.80 7.77 1.80
C HIS A 252 14.17 6.41 1.45
N ASN A 253 12.99 6.15 2.00
CA ASN A 253 12.16 4.96 1.71
C ASN A 253 11.90 4.68 0.21
N TRP A 254 12.21 5.65 -0.67
CA TRP A 254 11.96 5.60 -2.12
C TRP A 254 13.18 5.25 -2.97
N LEU A 255 14.39 5.27 -2.41
CA LEU A 255 15.60 4.94 -3.16
C LEU A 255 15.83 3.41 -3.10
N LYS A 256 15.40 2.70 -4.14
CA LYS A 256 15.52 1.24 -4.23
C LYS A 256 16.24 0.84 -5.51
N PRO A 257 17.40 0.17 -5.42
CA PRO A 257 18.07 -0.42 -6.59
C PRO A 257 17.22 -1.46 -7.32
N GLU A 258 16.26 -2.07 -6.64
CA GLU A 258 15.31 -3.04 -7.16
C GLU A 258 14.10 -2.40 -7.86
N CYS A 259 14.05 -1.06 -8.00
CA CYS A 259 13.01 -0.42 -8.80
C CYS A 259 13.16 -0.80 -10.28
N ALA A 260 12.10 -0.64 -11.07
CA ALA A 260 12.10 -1.06 -12.47
C ALA A 260 13.23 -0.44 -13.31
N LEU A 261 13.52 0.85 -13.10
CA LEU A 261 14.66 1.51 -13.74
C LEU A 261 16.00 0.98 -13.23
N GLY A 262 16.10 0.70 -11.92
CA GLY A 262 17.30 0.17 -11.29
C GLY A 262 17.67 -1.20 -11.83
N GLU A 263 16.71 -2.15 -11.85
CA GLU A 263 16.89 -3.47 -12.44
C GLU A 263 17.33 -3.39 -13.90
N ALA A 264 16.64 -2.57 -14.71
CA ALA A 264 16.99 -2.37 -16.11
C ALA A 264 18.41 -1.80 -16.28
N MET A 265 18.84 -0.89 -15.39
CA MET A 265 20.20 -0.34 -15.40
C MET A 265 21.25 -1.38 -15.04
N ILE A 266 21.01 -2.14 -13.98
CA ILE A 266 21.92 -3.18 -13.47
C ILE A 266 22.11 -4.26 -14.53
N ASP A 267 21.02 -4.77 -15.12
CA ASP A 267 21.08 -5.80 -16.15
C ASP A 267 21.81 -5.31 -17.40
N HIS A 268 21.56 -4.06 -17.82
CA HIS A 268 22.24 -3.48 -18.97
C HIS A 268 23.75 -3.30 -18.73
N LEU A 269 24.12 -2.80 -17.55
CA LEU A 269 25.51 -2.63 -17.16
C LEU A 269 26.23 -3.99 -17.12
N ALA A 270 25.63 -4.98 -16.48
CA ALA A 270 26.19 -6.32 -16.37
C ALA A 270 26.42 -6.96 -17.74
N ALA A 271 25.43 -6.85 -18.63
CA ALA A 271 25.55 -7.37 -20.00
C ALA A 271 26.70 -6.69 -20.76
N ARG A 272 26.80 -5.37 -20.70
CA ARG A 272 27.83 -4.60 -21.42
C ARG A 272 29.22 -4.80 -20.85
N LEU A 273 29.37 -4.82 -19.53
CA LEU A 273 30.65 -5.07 -18.89
C LEU A 273 31.14 -6.48 -19.17
N ARG A 274 30.25 -7.47 -19.15
CA ARG A 274 30.57 -8.85 -19.55
C ARG A 274 31.02 -8.95 -21.01
N GLU A 275 30.36 -8.26 -21.93
CA GLU A 275 30.77 -8.21 -23.34
C GLU A 275 32.16 -7.57 -23.48
N THR A 276 32.43 -6.46 -22.80
CA THR A 276 33.73 -5.78 -22.80
C THR A 276 34.83 -6.67 -22.22
N LEU A 277 34.57 -7.40 -21.12
CA LEU A 277 35.53 -8.36 -20.54
C LEU A 277 35.88 -9.48 -21.52
N LYS A 278 34.88 -10.05 -22.22
CA LYS A 278 35.11 -11.07 -23.24
C LYS A 278 35.95 -10.54 -24.40
N TRP A 279 35.64 -9.33 -24.86
CA TRP A 279 36.36 -8.69 -25.95
C TRP A 279 37.83 -8.39 -25.58
N LEU A 280 38.09 -7.85 -24.39
CA LEU A 280 39.46 -7.61 -23.89
C LEU A 280 40.27 -8.92 -23.81
N ARG A 281 39.64 -10.00 -23.32
CA ARG A 281 40.26 -11.33 -23.28
C ARG A 281 40.61 -11.84 -24.69
N ASP A 282 39.68 -11.71 -25.63
CA ASP A 282 39.91 -12.18 -27.01
C ASP A 282 41.05 -11.38 -27.67
N GLN A 283 41.13 -10.06 -27.44
CA GLN A 283 42.28 -9.25 -27.87
C GLN A 283 43.62 -9.69 -27.26
N ALA A 284 43.62 -10.03 -25.97
CA ALA A 284 44.82 -10.50 -25.27
C ALA A 284 45.31 -11.85 -25.83
N ASN A 285 44.38 -12.75 -26.19
CA ASN A 285 44.69 -14.03 -26.81
C ASN A 285 45.23 -13.88 -28.25
N ASP A 286 44.73 -12.89 -28.99
CA ASP A 286 45.14 -12.61 -30.37
C ASP A 286 46.47 -11.84 -30.48
N GLY A 287 47.07 -11.42 -29.36
CA GLY A 287 48.35 -10.71 -29.32
C GLY A 287 48.28 -9.30 -29.92
N ALA A 288 47.10 -8.70 -29.98
CA ALA A 288 46.90 -7.32 -30.43
C ALA A 288 47.43 -6.31 -29.39
N GLU A 289 47.69 -5.06 -29.80
CA GLU A 289 47.86 -3.96 -28.83
C GLU A 289 46.59 -3.87 -27.97
N SER A 290 46.73 -4.22 -26.69
CA SER A 290 45.61 -4.25 -25.75
C SER A 290 45.25 -2.82 -25.34
N ASP A 291 44.01 -2.43 -25.55
CA ASP A 291 43.45 -1.26 -24.86
C ASP A 291 43.54 -1.49 -23.34
N SER A 292 43.64 -0.40 -22.57
CA SER A 292 43.69 -0.46 -21.11
C SER A 292 42.38 -1.04 -20.56
N PRO A 293 42.39 -2.21 -19.88
CA PRO A 293 41.15 -2.82 -19.37
C PRO A 293 40.35 -1.89 -18.46
N LEU A 294 41.05 -1.10 -17.65
CA LEU A 294 40.46 -0.09 -16.79
C LEU A 294 39.71 0.97 -17.61
N GLU A 295 40.34 1.52 -18.65
CA GLU A 295 39.75 2.59 -19.46
C GLU A 295 38.54 2.09 -20.27
N SER A 296 38.65 0.92 -20.92
CA SER A 296 37.58 0.34 -21.71
C SER A 296 36.35 -0.01 -20.87
N LEU A 297 36.55 -0.62 -19.69
CA LEU A 297 35.46 -0.92 -18.76
C LEU A 297 34.86 0.35 -18.17
N MET A 298 35.69 1.34 -17.80
CA MET A 298 35.22 2.63 -17.29
C MET A 298 34.36 3.38 -18.31
N GLN A 299 34.80 3.43 -19.56
CA GLN A 299 34.02 4.04 -20.63
C GLN A 299 32.71 3.29 -20.87
N THR A 300 32.74 1.96 -20.85
CA THR A 300 31.55 1.10 -20.98
C THR A 300 30.53 1.38 -19.87
N ALA A 301 30.97 1.37 -18.60
CA ALA A 301 30.12 1.63 -17.44
C ALA A 301 29.47 3.02 -17.53
N LYS A 302 30.27 4.06 -17.75
CA LYS A 302 29.78 5.45 -17.83
C LYS A 302 28.78 5.66 -18.95
N LEU A 303 29.07 5.15 -20.15
CA LEU A 303 28.18 5.29 -21.30
C LEU A 303 26.85 4.56 -21.06
N SER A 304 26.91 3.36 -20.48
CA SER A 304 25.73 2.54 -20.16
C SER A 304 24.85 3.21 -19.11
N MET A 305 25.44 3.71 -18.02
CA MET A 305 24.73 4.48 -16.99
C MET A 305 24.10 5.74 -17.57
N ARG A 306 24.88 6.57 -18.30
CA ARG A 306 24.35 7.80 -18.92
C ARG A 306 23.21 7.50 -19.86
N LYS A 307 23.33 6.47 -20.69
CA LYS A 307 22.30 6.10 -21.66
C LYS A 307 20.98 5.81 -20.96
N ILE A 308 20.96 4.98 -19.92
CA ILE A 308 19.71 4.60 -19.23
C ILE A 308 19.16 5.76 -18.39
N LEU A 309 20.01 6.46 -17.66
CA LEU A 309 19.58 7.56 -16.79
C LEU A 309 19.11 8.79 -17.59
N SER A 310 19.64 9.00 -18.79
CA SER A 310 19.23 10.12 -19.68
C SER A 310 17.88 9.91 -20.36
N VAL A 311 17.39 8.66 -20.47
CA VAL A 311 16.09 8.33 -21.10
C VAL A 311 14.89 8.79 -20.25
N GLN A 312 15.09 9.15 -18.98
CA GLN A 312 14.03 9.65 -18.09
C GLN A 312 14.06 11.16 -17.79
N VAL A 313 15.04 11.92 -18.32
CA VAL A 313 15.13 13.38 -18.10
C VAL A 313 14.44 14.19 -19.21
N ASN A 314 13.92 13.52 -20.25
CA ASN A 314 13.18 14.14 -21.35
C ASN A 314 11.70 13.71 -21.38
#